data_AF-A0A1H4S3T6-F1
#
_entry.id   AF-A0A1H4S3T6-F1
#
_cell.length_a   1.000
_cell.length_b   1.000
_cell.length_c   1.000
_cell.angle_alpha   90.00
_cell.angle_beta   90.00
_cell.angle_gamma   90.00
#
_symmetry.space_group_name_H-M   'P 1'
#
loop_
_entity.id
_entity.type
_entity.pdbx_description
1 polymer ?
#
loop_
_entity_poly.entity_id
_entity_poly.type
_entity_poly.pdbx_seq_one_letter_code
_entity_poly.pdbx_strand_id
1 'polypeptide(L)'
;MIANSTSTSRRARFASATALLAALAAGGTALAPAASAAPVSPNLVLTKAEFPAGSNDYRTGRLNGEAVTIKNTAPQQCKDAANRLNGANANAQSVAASARNGYSFMTAGVISPAQGTLWRGVAQACSGRNAELPVPGDLTRFNPTVITYGEDEGAGAIEGAADVNGYTVNVYVRGLSETPANTARFWQVFRAQIQKVERAR
;
A
#
# COMPACT_ATOMS: atom_id res chain seq x y z
N MET A 1 32.84 15.16 63.65
CA MET A 1 33.39 14.05 64.46
C MET A 1 32.77 12.77 63.93
N ILE A 2 33.42 11.67 63.58
CA ILE A 2 34.81 11.21 63.49
C ILE A 2 34.77 10.17 62.35
N ALA A 3 35.77 10.18 61.48
CA ALA A 3 35.97 9.16 60.46
C ALA A 3 36.30 7.80 61.11
N ASN A 4 35.93 6.69 60.47
CA ASN A 4 36.71 5.46 60.60
C ASN A 4 36.62 4.64 59.32
N SER A 5 37.72 4.71 58.56
CA SER A 5 38.09 3.74 57.55
C SER A 5 38.67 2.49 58.22
N THR A 6 38.56 1.35 57.54
CA THR A 6 39.48 0.17 57.47
C THR A 6 38.64 -1.11 57.42
N SER A 7 38.99 -2.18 56.70
CA SER A 7 40.05 -2.50 55.74
C SER A 7 39.76 -3.94 55.27
N THR A 8 40.58 -4.43 54.34
CA THR A 8 40.90 -5.83 54.05
C THR A 8 40.02 -6.55 53.03
N SER A 9 40.56 -7.33 52.09
CA SER A 9 41.92 -7.61 51.62
C SER A 9 41.79 -8.67 50.50
N ARG A 10 42.90 -8.88 49.78
CA ARG A 10 43.29 -10.07 48.97
C ARG A 10 42.87 -10.01 47.49
N ARG A 11 43.79 -9.62 46.61
CA ARG A 11 44.94 -10.36 46.01
C ARG A 11 44.50 -11.39 44.96
N ALA A 12 44.78 -11.09 43.69
CA ALA A 12 45.50 -11.93 42.70
C ALA A 12 45.35 -11.26 41.32
N ARG A 13 46.37 -10.59 40.79
CA ARG A 13 47.50 -11.12 39.99
C ARG A 13 47.17 -11.26 38.48
N PHE A 14 47.78 -10.33 37.73
CA PHE A 14 48.42 -10.45 36.40
C PHE A 14 47.60 -10.86 35.17
N ALA A 15 47.44 -9.90 34.23
CA ALA A 15 48.10 -9.89 32.91
C ALA A 15 47.42 -8.80 32.06
N SER A 16 48.05 -7.65 31.81
CA SER A 16 48.91 -7.35 30.65
C SER A 16 48.13 -6.71 29.48
N ALA A 17 48.80 -5.74 28.85
CA ALA A 17 48.57 -5.21 27.50
C ALA A 17 47.51 -4.10 27.33
N THR A 18 48.03 -2.88 27.46
CA THR A 18 47.82 -1.71 26.60
C THR A 18 47.24 -2.02 25.20
N ALA A 19 46.15 -1.33 24.84
CA ALA A 19 45.94 -0.82 23.48
C ALA A 19 44.86 0.26 23.48
N LEU A 20 45.29 1.52 23.36
CA LEU A 20 44.48 2.62 22.84
C LEU A 20 44.09 2.27 21.39
N LEU A 21 42.80 2.02 21.15
CA LEU A 21 42.25 2.07 19.79
C LEU A 21 40.94 2.86 19.84
N ALA A 22 41.04 4.09 19.36
CA ALA A 22 39.91 4.90 18.93
C ALA A 22 39.16 4.12 17.84
N ALA A 23 38.03 3.52 18.20
CA ALA A 23 37.11 2.99 17.22
C ALA A 23 36.29 4.16 16.64
N LEU A 24 36.74 4.62 15.48
CA LEU A 24 35.90 5.34 14.52
C LEU A 24 34.65 4.49 14.27
N ALA A 25 33.55 4.79 14.97
CA ALA A 25 32.24 4.33 14.58
C ALA A 25 31.81 5.11 13.33
N ALA A 26 32.46 4.81 12.20
CA ALA A 26 31.85 4.97 10.89
C ALA A 26 30.73 3.93 10.78
N GLY A 27 29.66 4.16 11.54
CA GLY A 27 28.41 3.44 11.40
C GLY A 27 27.85 3.83 10.04
N GLY A 28 28.21 3.04 9.02
CA GLY A 28 27.72 3.20 7.68
C GLY A 28 26.21 3.36 7.74
N THR A 29 25.72 4.51 7.31
CA THR A 29 24.36 4.62 6.81
C THR A 29 24.30 3.64 5.66
N ALA A 30 23.85 2.41 5.94
CA ALA A 30 23.31 1.55 4.93
C ALA A 30 22.18 2.37 4.31
N LEU A 31 22.49 3.05 3.21
CA LEU A 31 21.52 3.59 2.29
C LEU A 31 20.72 2.36 1.88
N ALA A 32 19.61 2.11 2.57
CA ALA A 32 18.60 1.19 2.10
C ALA A 32 18.39 1.59 0.63
N PRO A 33 18.56 0.68 -0.33
CA PRO A 33 18.43 1.04 -1.73
C PRO A 33 17.10 1.75 -1.86
N ALA A 34 17.15 3.03 -2.23
CA ALA A 34 15.96 3.76 -2.60
C ALA A 34 15.27 2.84 -3.61
N ALA A 35 14.07 2.36 -3.27
CA ALA A 35 13.31 1.50 -4.16
C ALA A 35 13.14 2.29 -5.45
N SER A 36 14.02 2.02 -6.43
CA SER A 36 14.05 2.76 -7.68
C SER A 36 12.68 2.52 -8.29
N ALA A 37 11.95 3.60 -8.57
CA ALA A 37 10.66 3.51 -9.22
C ALA A 37 10.88 2.77 -10.55
N ALA A 38 10.56 1.48 -10.59
CA ALA A 38 10.65 0.69 -11.80
C ALA A 38 9.70 1.34 -12.82
N PRO A 39 10.13 1.57 -14.07
CA PRO A 39 9.26 2.16 -15.07
C PRO A 39 7.94 1.41 -15.15
N VAL A 40 6.84 2.16 -15.15
CA VAL A 40 5.51 1.55 -15.29
C VAL A 40 5.16 1.45 -16.76
N SER A 41 5.24 0.24 -17.29
CA SER A 41 4.93 -0.03 -18.70
C SER A 41 3.42 -0.24 -18.93
N PRO A 42 2.84 0.26 -20.03
CA PRO A 42 1.42 0.05 -20.35
C PRO A 42 1.01 -1.42 -20.48
N ASN A 43 1.96 -2.33 -20.77
CA ASN A 43 1.68 -3.77 -20.81
C ASN A 43 1.38 -4.39 -19.44
N LEU A 44 1.58 -3.65 -18.34
CA LEU A 44 1.29 -4.13 -16.99
C LEU A 44 -0.20 -4.05 -16.63
N VAL A 45 -1.02 -3.29 -17.36
CA VAL A 45 -2.47 -3.18 -17.09
C VAL A 45 -3.32 -4.05 -17.99
N LEU A 46 -4.50 -4.42 -17.52
CA LEU A 46 -5.47 -5.22 -18.28
C LEU A 46 -5.77 -4.59 -19.65
N THR A 47 -5.76 -5.43 -20.67
CA THR A 47 -6.30 -5.13 -22.00
C THR A 47 -7.83 -5.27 -21.97
N LYS A 48 -8.50 -4.79 -23.02
CA LYS A 48 -9.95 -4.93 -23.17
C LYS A 48 -10.44 -6.38 -23.02
N ALA A 49 -9.70 -7.35 -23.55
CA ALA A 49 -10.08 -8.77 -23.52
C ALA A 49 -9.92 -9.42 -22.13
N GLU A 50 -9.14 -8.80 -21.23
CA GLU A 50 -8.89 -9.32 -19.88
C GLU A 50 -9.86 -8.73 -18.85
N PHE A 51 -10.62 -7.70 -19.20
CA PHE A 51 -11.77 -7.27 -18.41
C PHE A 51 -12.89 -8.33 -18.48
N PRO A 52 -13.81 -8.36 -17.49
CA PRO A 52 -14.92 -9.30 -17.48
C PRO A 52 -15.72 -9.30 -18.79
N ALA A 53 -16.20 -10.47 -19.22
CA ALA A 53 -16.99 -10.61 -20.44
C ALA A 53 -18.19 -9.64 -20.44
N GLY A 54 -18.47 -9.04 -21.60
CA GLY A 54 -19.49 -8.00 -21.77
C GLY A 54 -19.04 -6.60 -21.37
N SER A 55 -17.74 -6.39 -21.06
CA SER A 55 -17.23 -5.04 -20.77
C SER A 55 -17.13 -4.16 -22.01
N ASN A 56 -17.48 -2.88 -21.86
CA ASN A 56 -17.43 -1.83 -22.88
C ASN A 56 -16.70 -0.58 -22.35
N ASP A 57 -16.66 0.49 -23.15
CA ASP A 57 -16.05 1.78 -22.79
C ASP A 57 -14.58 1.68 -22.32
N TYR A 58 -13.84 0.74 -22.91
CA TYR A 58 -12.44 0.52 -22.58
C TYR A 58 -11.59 1.76 -22.90
N ARG A 59 -10.80 2.19 -21.92
CA ARG A 59 -9.85 3.29 -22.05
C ARG A 59 -8.60 3.02 -21.23
N THR A 60 -7.47 3.54 -21.70
CA THR A 60 -6.20 3.52 -20.97
C THR A 60 -5.78 4.93 -20.60
N GLY A 61 -4.93 5.05 -19.59
CA GLY A 61 -4.40 6.34 -19.15
C GLY A 61 -3.53 6.18 -17.93
N ARG A 62 -3.41 7.25 -17.15
CA ARG A 62 -2.83 7.20 -15.80
C ARG A 62 -3.93 6.87 -14.80
N LEU A 63 -3.55 6.40 -13.61
CA LEU A 63 -4.47 6.47 -12.48
C LEU A 63 -4.67 7.95 -12.16
N ASN A 64 -5.73 8.53 -12.74
CA ASN A 64 -6.26 9.81 -12.33
C ASN A 64 -7.11 9.55 -11.08
N GLY A 65 -6.46 9.10 -10.01
CA GLY A 65 -7.11 9.01 -8.73
C GLY A 65 -7.44 10.43 -8.32
N GLU A 66 -8.71 10.78 -8.26
CA GLU A 66 -9.13 11.85 -7.38
C GLU A 66 -8.47 11.57 -6.02
N ALA A 67 -7.87 12.61 -5.42
CA ALA A 67 -7.24 12.47 -4.12
C ALA A 67 -8.20 11.73 -3.18
N VAL A 68 -7.69 10.77 -2.39
CA VAL A 68 -8.50 10.09 -1.37
C VAL A 68 -9.09 11.18 -0.49
N THR A 69 -10.37 11.45 -0.69
CA THR A 69 -11.06 12.59 -0.09
C THR A 69 -11.78 12.08 1.14
N ILE A 70 -11.28 12.51 2.29
CA ILE A 70 -11.81 12.10 3.59
C ILE A 70 -12.77 13.19 4.08
N LYS A 71 -13.94 12.80 4.59
CA LYS A 71 -14.91 13.74 5.18
C LYS A 71 -14.24 14.63 6.24
N ASN A 72 -14.64 15.90 6.30
CA ASN A 72 -14.11 16.85 7.31
C ASN A 72 -14.33 16.38 8.76
N THR A 73 -15.33 15.53 9.00
CA THR A 73 -15.63 14.92 10.31
C THR A 73 -14.79 13.69 10.64
N ALA A 74 -13.85 13.29 9.78
CA ALA A 74 -12.96 12.16 10.08
C ALA A 74 -11.93 12.51 11.17
N PRO A 75 -11.48 11.52 11.96
CA PRO A 75 -10.37 11.68 12.90
C PRO A 75 -9.13 12.24 12.20
N GLN A 76 -8.36 13.08 12.90
CA GLN A 76 -7.17 13.70 12.32
C GLN A 76 -6.16 12.67 11.78
N GLN A 77 -5.96 11.56 12.49
CA GLN A 77 -5.11 10.46 12.06
C GLN A 77 -5.50 9.87 10.69
N CYS A 78 -6.81 9.81 10.37
CA CYS A 78 -7.31 9.34 9.08
C CYS A 78 -7.00 10.36 7.97
N LYS A 79 -7.20 11.66 8.25
CA LYS A 79 -6.82 12.74 7.33
C LYS A 79 -5.33 12.73 7.05
N ASP A 80 -4.49 12.55 8.07
CA ASP A 80 -3.04 12.52 7.93
C ASP A 80 -2.56 11.29 7.15
N ALA A 81 -3.20 10.14 7.34
CA ALA A 81 -2.91 8.94 6.55
C ALA A 81 -3.29 9.14 5.06
N ALA A 82 -4.47 9.69 4.79
CA ALA A 82 -4.90 9.98 3.43
C ALA A 82 -4.02 11.03 2.75
N ASN A 83 -3.62 12.09 3.47
CA ASN A 83 -2.70 13.10 2.97
C ASN A 83 -1.34 12.51 2.60
N ARG A 84 -0.81 11.58 3.40
CA ARG A 84 0.43 10.86 3.08
C ARG A 84 0.30 10.02 1.82
N LEU A 85 -0.79 9.27 1.68
CA LEU A 85 -1.07 8.50 0.46
C LEU A 85 -1.22 9.41 -0.77
N ASN A 86 -1.96 10.51 -0.64
CA ASN A 86 -2.13 11.49 -1.72
C ASN A 86 -0.80 12.13 -2.15
N GLY A 87 0.07 12.47 -1.19
CA GLY A 87 1.41 12.98 -1.48
C GLY A 87 2.32 11.97 -2.19
N ALA A 88 2.20 10.68 -1.85
CA ALA A 88 2.92 9.62 -2.54
C ALA A 88 2.40 9.42 -3.98
N ASN A 89 1.08 9.41 -4.16
CA ASN A 89 0.44 9.30 -5.48
C ASN A 89 0.79 10.46 -6.41
N ALA A 90 0.92 11.69 -5.90
CA ALA A 90 1.25 12.88 -6.69
C ALA A 90 2.58 12.76 -7.45
N ASN A 91 3.53 12.00 -6.90
CA ASN A 91 4.87 11.81 -7.48
C ASN A 91 5.07 10.44 -8.12
N ALA A 92 4.05 9.57 -8.07
CA ALA A 92 4.15 8.20 -8.54
C ALA A 92 4.03 8.11 -10.07
N GLN A 93 4.72 7.13 -10.65
CA GLN A 93 4.40 6.67 -11.99
C GLN A 93 3.20 5.74 -11.91
N SER A 94 2.25 5.91 -12.82
CA SER A 94 1.11 5.02 -12.89
C SER A 94 0.61 4.83 -14.32
N VAL A 95 0.09 3.64 -14.58
CA VAL A 95 -0.71 3.34 -15.76
C VAL A 95 -1.99 2.65 -15.30
N ALA A 96 -3.07 2.88 -16.04
CA ALA A 96 -4.39 2.35 -15.73
C ALA A 96 -5.12 1.94 -17.01
N ALA A 97 -5.99 0.98 -16.85
CA ALA A 97 -7.06 0.69 -17.78
C ALA A 97 -8.40 0.75 -17.04
N SER A 98 -9.44 1.20 -17.71
CA SER A 98 -10.79 1.15 -17.17
C SER A 98 -11.78 0.68 -18.22
N ALA A 99 -12.86 0.06 -17.74
CA ALA A 99 -13.96 -0.41 -18.55
C ALA A 99 -15.25 -0.39 -17.72
N ARG A 100 -16.38 -0.44 -18.42
CA ARG A 100 -17.70 -0.57 -17.81
C ARG A 100 -18.25 -1.98 -18.04
N ASN A 101 -18.95 -2.55 -17.06
CA ASN A 101 -19.67 -3.81 -17.19
C ASN A 101 -21.04 -3.65 -16.51
N GLY A 102 -22.09 -3.41 -17.30
CA GLY A 102 -23.39 -3.01 -16.78
C GLY A 102 -23.31 -1.73 -15.94
N TYR A 103 -23.75 -1.80 -14.69
CA TYR A 103 -23.67 -0.70 -13.72
C TYR A 103 -22.37 -0.68 -12.89
N SER A 104 -21.33 -1.39 -13.32
CA SER A 104 -20.01 -1.34 -12.67
C SER A 104 -19.02 -0.58 -13.52
N PHE A 105 -18.48 0.51 -13.00
CA PHE A 105 -17.29 1.15 -13.55
C PHE A 105 -16.06 0.59 -12.85
N MET A 106 -15.13 0.03 -13.61
CA MET A 106 -13.97 -0.71 -13.11
C MET A 106 -12.69 -0.06 -13.62
N THR A 107 -11.75 0.19 -12.72
CA THR A 107 -10.40 0.68 -13.03
C THR A 107 -9.39 -0.28 -12.45
N ALA A 108 -8.38 -0.64 -13.24
CA ALA A 108 -7.24 -1.45 -12.82
C ALA A 108 -5.96 -0.72 -13.20
N GLY A 109 -5.09 -0.50 -12.23
CA GLY A 109 -3.87 0.25 -12.42
C GLY A 109 -2.69 -0.32 -11.66
N VAL A 110 -1.52 0.17 -12.04
CA VAL A 110 -0.23 -0.20 -11.47
C VAL A 110 0.49 1.08 -11.09
N ILE A 111 1.04 1.13 -9.89
CA ILE A 111 1.72 2.27 -9.29
C ILE A 111 3.17 1.88 -8.98
N SER A 112 4.10 2.78 -9.26
CA SER A 112 5.52 2.67 -8.89
C SER A 112 6.00 3.97 -8.23
N PRO A 113 6.74 3.89 -7.10
CA PRO A 113 7.10 2.66 -6.38
C PRO A 113 5.90 2.00 -5.68
N ALA A 114 6.09 0.79 -5.14
CA ALA A 114 5.08 0.14 -4.29
C ALA A 114 4.75 0.98 -3.04
N GLN A 115 3.46 1.02 -2.71
CA GLN A 115 2.81 1.88 -1.71
C GLN A 115 1.77 1.11 -0.86
N GLY A 116 1.70 -0.23 -0.89
CA GLY A 116 0.67 -1.00 -0.17
C GLY A 116 0.64 -0.74 1.34
N THR A 117 1.76 -0.36 1.95
CA THR A 117 1.83 0.06 3.36
C THR A 117 1.07 1.37 3.63
N LEU A 118 1.06 2.31 2.68
CA LEU A 118 0.31 3.57 2.79
C LEU A 118 -1.19 3.30 2.72
N TRP A 119 -1.63 2.41 1.80
CA TRP A 119 -3.01 1.97 1.70
C TRP A 119 -3.52 1.31 2.98
N ARG A 120 -2.73 0.40 3.56
CA ARG A 120 -3.03 -0.20 4.86
C ARG A 120 -3.12 0.84 5.97
N GLY A 121 -2.19 1.81 5.98
CA GLY A 121 -2.19 2.91 6.94
C GLY A 121 -3.48 3.73 6.89
N VAL A 122 -4.02 3.98 5.69
CA VAL A 122 -5.33 4.63 5.51
C VAL A 122 -6.45 3.75 6.08
N ALA A 123 -6.51 2.48 5.70
CA ALA A 123 -7.54 1.56 6.19
C ALA A 123 -7.58 1.49 7.72
N GLN A 124 -6.42 1.34 8.36
CA GLN A 124 -6.27 1.28 9.81
C GLN A 124 -6.60 2.60 10.49
N ALA A 125 -6.11 3.74 9.98
CA ALA A 125 -6.31 5.04 10.62
C ALA A 125 -7.75 5.54 10.51
N CYS A 126 -8.46 5.11 9.46
CA CYS A 126 -9.85 5.47 9.19
C CYS A 126 -10.87 4.44 9.73
N SER A 127 -10.43 3.45 10.53
CA SER A 127 -11.26 2.37 11.03
C SER A 127 -12.53 2.88 11.73
N GLY A 128 -13.69 2.37 11.32
CA GLY A 128 -15.04 2.79 11.76
C GLY A 128 -15.95 3.30 10.64
N ARG A 129 -15.43 3.54 9.43
CA ARG A 129 -16.21 3.99 8.25
C ARG A 129 -15.88 3.30 6.91
N ASN A 130 -14.77 2.58 6.83
CA ASN A 130 -14.44 1.71 5.70
C ASN A 130 -14.57 0.27 6.19
N ALA A 131 -15.51 -0.52 5.67
CA ALA A 131 -15.54 -1.94 5.96
C ALA A 131 -14.37 -2.59 5.21
N GLU A 132 -13.43 -3.20 5.94
CA GLU A 132 -12.45 -4.06 5.31
C GLU A 132 -13.19 -5.29 4.76
N LEU A 133 -13.10 -5.51 3.45
CA LEU A 133 -13.64 -6.74 2.88
C LEU A 133 -12.68 -7.89 3.21
N PRO A 134 -13.19 -9.04 3.69
CA PRO A 134 -12.37 -10.22 3.91
C PRO A 134 -11.63 -10.58 2.62
N VAL A 135 -10.31 -10.61 2.70
CA VAL A 135 -9.45 -10.92 1.58
C VAL A 135 -9.46 -12.44 1.36
N PRO A 136 -9.77 -12.91 0.14
CA PRO A 136 -9.63 -14.31 -0.23
C PRO A 136 -8.21 -14.86 0.00
N GLY A 137 -8.11 -16.10 0.50
CA GLY A 137 -6.85 -16.72 0.92
C GLY A 137 -5.77 -16.72 -0.16
N ASP A 138 -6.16 -16.86 -1.44
CA ASP A 138 -5.27 -16.85 -2.61
C ASP A 138 -4.50 -15.54 -2.78
N LEU A 139 -5.03 -14.43 -2.24
CA LEU A 139 -4.45 -13.10 -2.39
C LEU A 139 -3.61 -12.67 -1.19
N THR A 140 -3.66 -13.38 -0.07
CA THR A 140 -3.01 -12.98 1.19
C THR A 140 -1.51 -12.76 1.05
N ARG A 141 -0.83 -13.53 0.19
CA ARG A 141 0.61 -13.42 -0.08
C ARG A 141 1.05 -12.07 -0.67
N PHE A 142 0.13 -11.31 -1.25
CA PHE A 142 0.39 -9.99 -1.84
C PHE A 142 0.12 -8.84 -0.88
N ASN A 143 -0.10 -9.16 0.40
CA ASN A 143 -0.35 -8.19 1.46
C ASN A 143 -1.45 -7.17 1.10
N PRO A 144 -2.64 -7.62 0.62
CA PRO A 144 -3.65 -6.71 0.10
C PRO A 144 -4.32 -5.91 1.22
N THR A 145 -4.85 -4.75 0.85
CA THR A 145 -5.76 -3.94 1.65
C THR A 145 -6.97 -3.64 0.79
N VAL A 146 -8.18 -3.89 1.28
CA VAL A 146 -9.42 -3.63 0.55
C VAL A 146 -10.37 -2.82 1.41
N ILE A 147 -10.76 -1.65 0.91
CA ILE A 147 -11.61 -0.70 1.59
C ILE A 147 -12.88 -0.48 0.76
N THR A 148 -14.00 -0.34 1.45
CA THR A 148 -15.26 0.10 0.84
C THR A 148 -15.53 1.56 1.18
N TYR A 149 -16.02 2.31 0.22
CA TYR A 149 -16.53 3.67 0.41
C TYR A 149 -18.05 3.64 0.30
N GLY A 150 -18.78 4.21 1.26
CA GLY A 150 -20.23 4.30 1.25
C GLY A 150 -20.71 5.48 2.09
N GLU A 151 -21.80 6.12 1.67
CA GLU A 151 -22.33 7.28 2.40
C GLU A 151 -23.47 6.93 3.33
N ASP A 152 -24.53 6.20 2.95
CA ASP A 152 -25.61 5.88 3.91
C ASP A 152 -26.48 4.64 3.62
N GLU A 153 -26.24 3.80 2.59
CA GLU A 153 -27.02 2.54 2.44
C GLU A 153 -26.34 1.44 1.56
N GLY A 154 -25.05 1.59 1.24
CA GLY A 154 -24.29 0.60 0.48
C GLY A 154 -22.87 1.04 0.15
N ALA A 155 -22.01 0.10 -0.28
CA ALA A 155 -20.69 0.43 -0.81
C ALA A 155 -20.85 1.11 -2.18
N GLY A 156 -20.72 2.44 -2.23
CA GLY A 156 -20.66 3.19 -3.48
C GLY A 156 -19.43 2.83 -4.31
N ALA A 157 -18.34 2.43 -3.64
CA ALA A 157 -17.15 1.88 -4.28
C ALA A 157 -16.40 0.88 -3.41
N ILE A 158 -15.62 0.01 -4.06
CA ILE A 158 -14.66 -0.91 -3.46
C ILE A 158 -13.31 -0.61 -4.10
N GLU A 159 -12.29 -0.40 -3.28
CA GLU A 159 -10.93 -0.18 -3.73
C GLU A 159 -9.97 -1.11 -3.02
N GLY A 160 -9.07 -1.71 -3.79
CA GLY A 160 -8.08 -2.65 -3.32
C GLY A 160 -6.68 -2.25 -3.77
N ALA A 161 -5.72 -2.40 -2.89
CA ALA A 161 -4.30 -2.28 -3.17
C ALA A 161 -3.57 -3.56 -2.77
N ALA A 162 -2.64 -4.04 -3.60
CA ALA A 162 -1.76 -5.17 -3.30
C ALA A 162 -0.36 -4.94 -3.87
N ASP A 163 0.66 -5.38 -3.16
CA ASP A 163 2.04 -5.24 -3.62
C ASP A 163 2.48 -6.50 -4.38
N VAL A 164 2.89 -6.31 -5.63
CA VAL A 164 3.27 -7.39 -6.55
C VAL A 164 4.52 -6.97 -7.32
N ASN A 165 5.60 -7.77 -7.23
CA ASN A 165 6.83 -7.57 -7.99
C ASN A 165 7.49 -6.17 -7.87
N GLY A 166 7.26 -5.44 -6.78
CA GLY A 166 7.80 -4.08 -6.56
C GLY A 166 6.86 -2.95 -7.01
N TYR A 167 5.67 -3.29 -7.48
CA TYR A 167 4.59 -2.37 -7.81
C TYR A 167 3.43 -2.50 -6.84
N THR A 168 2.59 -1.46 -6.76
CA THR A 168 1.24 -1.62 -6.18
C THR A 168 0.23 -1.77 -7.30
N VAL A 169 -0.48 -2.89 -7.31
CA VAL A 169 -1.72 -3.06 -8.05
C VAL A 169 -2.82 -2.34 -7.30
N ASN A 170 -3.51 -1.41 -7.95
CA ASN A 170 -4.69 -0.73 -7.42
C ASN A 170 -5.89 -1.04 -8.33
N VAL A 171 -6.99 -1.50 -7.73
CA VAL A 171 -8.24 -1.76 -8.44
C VAL A 171 -9.36 -1.04 -7.72
N TYR A 172 -10.14 -0.30 -8.49
CA TYR A 172 -11.30 0.44 -8.02
C TYR A 172 -12.53 0.02 -8.81
N VAL A 173 -13.60 -0.38 -8.11
CA VAL A 173 -14.90 -0.67 -8.70
C VAL A 173 -15.95 0.17 -8.01
N ARG A 174 -16.64 1.01 -8.77
CA ARG A 174 -17.81 1.74 -8.29
C ARG A 174 -19.08 1.27 -8.95
N GLY A 175 -20.15 1.33 -8.18
CA GLY A 175 -21.50 1.31 -8.72
C GLY A 175 -21.76 2.55 -9.57
N LEU A 176 -22.65 2.42 -10.55
CA LEU A 176 -23.18 3.52 -11.34
C LEU A 176 -24.67 3.62 -11.09
N SER A 177 -25.20 4.85 -11.12
CA SER A 177 -26.57 5.12 -10.66
C SER A 177 -26.74 4.67 -9.20
N GLU A 178 -27.97 4.38 -8.77
CA GLU A 178 -28.28 3.88 -7.43
C GLU A 178 -27.85 2.41 -7.20
N THR A 179 -27.07 1.82 -8.12
CA THR A 179 -26.59 0.45 -7.97
C THR A 179 -25.33 0.40 -7.10
N PRO A 180 -25.25 -0.46 -6.07
CA PRO A 180 -24.04 -0.64 -5.28
C PRO A 180 -22.84 -1.18 -6.08
N ALA A 181 -21.64 -1.02 -5.54
CA ALA A 181 -20.43 -1.63 -6.10
C ALA A 181 -20.55 -3.17 -6.12
N ASN A 182 -20.15 -3.76 -7.25
CA ASN A 182 -20.22 -5.21 -7.43
C ASN A 182 -18.95 -5.90 -6.91
N THR A 183 -19.04 -6.50 -5.72
CA THR A 183 -17.93 -7.21 -5.06
C THR A 183 -17.35 -8.36 -5.89
N ALA A 184 -18.19 -9.11 -6.62
CA ALA A 184 -17.71 -10.21 -7.45
C ALA A 184 -16.87 -9.68 -8.63
N ARG A 185 -17.31 -8.58 -9.26
CA ARG A 185 -16.55 -7.90 -10.31
C ARG A 185 -15.24 -7.32 -9.79
N PHE A 186 -15.26 -6.72 -8.60
CA PHE A 186 -14.04 -6.27 -7.93
C PHE A 186 -13.01 -7.40 -7.80
N TRP A 187 -13.38 -8.53 -7.19
CA TRP A 187 -12.45 -9.64 -7.00
C TRP A 187 -11.99 -10.27 -8.32
N GLN A 188 -12.83 -10.30 -9.35
CA GLN A 188 -12.46 -10.77 -10.68
C GLN A 188 -11.36 -9.89 -11.29
N VAL A 189 -11.55 -8.57 -11.29
CA VAL A 189 -10.59 -7.60 -11.84
C VAL A 189 -9.31 -7.55 -11.00
N PHE A 190 -9.42 -7.59 -9.68
CA PHE A 190 -8.28 -7.54 -8.77
C PHE A 190 -7.35 -8.75 -8.94
N ARG A 191 -7.91 -9.97 -9.00
CA ARG A 191 -7.12 -11.17 -9.31
C ARG A 191 -6.47 -11.10 -10.69
N ALA A 192 -7.22 -10.68 -11.71
CA ALA A 192 -6.69 -10.61 -13.08
C ALA A 192 -5.51 -9.64 -13.17
N GLN A 193 -5.62 -8.47 -12.55
CA GLN A 193 -4.57 -7.46 -12.56
C GLN A 193 -3.33 -7.91 -11.77
N ILE A 194 -3.51 -8.54 -10.60
CA ILE A 194 -2.41 -9.15 -9.82
C ILE A 194 -1.68 -10.20 -10.65
N GLN A 195 -2.41 -11.15 -11.24
CA GLN A 195 -1.83 -12.22 -12.06
C GLN A 195 -1.07 -11.67 -13.27
N LYS A 196 -1.56 -10.60 -13.88
CA LYS A 196 -0.88 -9.96 -15.01
C LYS A 196 0.47 -9.37 -14.61
N VAL A 197 0.53 -8.63 -13.50
CA VAL A 197 1.79 -8.05 -12.98
C VAL A 197 2.73 -9.14 -12.48
N GLU A 198 2.19 -10.20 -11.87
CA GLU A 198 2.97 -11.36 -11.41
C GLU A 198 3.71 -12.04 -12.58
N ARG A 199 3.04 -12.21 -13.73
CA ARG A 199 3.59 -12.88 -14.93
C ARG A 199 4.49 -12.01 -15.81
N ALA A 200 4.54 -10.70 -15.59
CA ALA A 200 5.34 -9.78 -16.41
C ALA A 200 6.85 -9.78 -16.07
N ARG A 201 7.29 -10.71 -15.21
CA ARG A 201 8.70 -10.93 -14.86
C ARG A 201 9.35 -11.97 -15.76
#